data_AF-A0A3Q3F5J3-F1
#
_entry.id   AF-A0A3Q3F5J3-F1
#
_cell.length_a   1.000
_cell.length_b   1.000
_cell.length_c   1.000
_cell.angle_alpha   90.00
_cell.angle_beta   90.00
_cell.angle_gamma   90.00
#
_symmetry.space_group_name_H-M   'P 1'
#
loop_
_entity.id
_entity.type
_entity.pdbx_description
1 polymer ?
#
loop_
_entity_poly.entity_id
_entity_poly.type
_entity_poly.pdbx_seq_one_letter_code
_entity_poly.pdbx_strand_id
1 'polypeptide(L)'
;SGCMNSYEMRLAMENRGFRLNNKLYQMLIARYADNEIIDFDNFTCCLIKLEAMFKTFQILDRDGTGTVELNFIEWLFVTMCG
;
A
#
# COMPACT_ATOMS: atom_id res chain seq x y z
N SER A 1 -21.71 2.65 7.28
CA SER A 1 -21.01 2.50 8.57
C SER A 1 -19.99 3.61 8.82
N GLY A 2 -19.33 4.17 7.79
CA GLY A 2 -18.25 5.16 7.96
C GLY A 2 -16.89 4.53 8.28
N CYS A 3 -16.88 3.23 8.60
CA CYS A 3 -15.71 2.39 8.79
C CYS A 3 -15.84 1.09 8.00
N MET A 4 -14.71 0.43 7.80
CA MET A 4 -14.50 -0.73 6.95
C MET A 4 -13.80 -1.83 7.77
N ASN A 5 -14.28 -3.07 7.71
CA ASN A 5 -13.56 -4.19 8.32
C ASN A 5 -12.49 -4.75 7.35
N SER A 6 -11.66 -5.67 7.84
CA SER A 6 -10.57 -6.30 7.08
C SER A 6 -11.02 -6.94 5.75
N TYR A 7 -12.20 -7.56 5.72
CA TYR A 7 -12.75 -8.19 4.51
C TYR A 7 -13.20 -7.15 3.49
N GLU A 8 -13.92 -6.12 3.93
CA GLU A 8 -14.35 -5.01 3.07
C GLU A 8 -13.14 -4.25 2.49
N MET A 9 -12.06 -4.08 3.27
CA MET A 9 -10.81 -3.50 2.79
C MET A 9 -10.20 -4.32 1.67
N ARG A 10 -10.10 -5.63 1.86
CA ARG A 10 -9.58 -6.53 0.84
C ARG A 10 -10.40 -6.45 -0.45
N LEU A 11 -11.73 -6.50 -0.34
CA LEU A 11 -12.61 -6.41 -1.49
C LEU A 11 -12.47 -5.05 -2.21
N ALA A 12 -12.38 -3.95 -1.45
CA ALA A 12 -12.19 -2.61 -2.01
C ALA A 12 -10.85 -2.47 -2.76
N MET A 13 -9.77 -3.04 -2.21
CA MET A 13 -8.44 -3.06 -2.84
C MET A 13 -8.45 -3.91 -4.12
N GLU A 14 -9.04 -5.10 -4.09
CA GLU A 14 -9.18 -5.97 -5.27
C GLU A 14 -10.02 -5.30 -6.38
N ASN A 15 -11.12 -4.64 -6.03
CA ASN A 15 -11.95 -3.87 -6.98
C ASN A 15 -11.21 -2.68 -7.60
N ARG A 16 -10.21 -2.12 -6.91
CA ARG A 16 -9.32 -1.07 -7.43
C ARG A 16 -8.16 -1.63 -8.26
N GLY A 17 -8.06 -2.96 -8.40
CA GLY A 17 -7.04 -3.64 -9.19
C GLY A 17 -5.78 -4.01 -8.40
N PHE A 18 -5.73 -3.77 -7.09
CA PHE A 18 -4.60 -4.19 -6.27
C PHE A 18 -4.63 -5.70 -6.05
N ARG A 19 -3.50 -6.36 -6.36
CA ARG A 19 -3.30 -7.78 -6.08
C ARG A 19 -2.20 -7.94 -5.03
N LEU A 20 -2.61 -7.94 -3.77
CA LEU A 20 -1.70 -8.14 -2.64
C LEU A 20 -1.82 -9.56 -2.12
N ASN A 21 -0.71 -10.11 -1.62
CA ASN A 21 -0.73 -11.38 -0.89
C ASN A 21 -1.26 -11.17 0.54
N ASN A 22 -1.61 -12.28 1.20
CA ASN A 22 -2.15 -12.23 2.57
C ASN A 22 -1.22 -11.52 3.56
N LYS A 23 0.11 -11.68 3.41
CA LYS A 23 1.08 -11.04 4.32
C LYS A 23 1.03 -9.52 4.22
N LEU A 24 0.92 -8.97 3.01
CA LEU A 24 0.77 -7.53 2.79
C LEU A 24 -0.55 -7.02 3.39
N TYR A 25 -1.67 -7.72 3.17
CA TYR A 25 -2.93 -7.36 3.80
C TYR A 25 -2.85 -7.31 5.33
N GLN A 26 -2.23 -8.31 5.96
CA GLN A 26 -2.05 -8.33 7.41
C GLN A 26 -1.19 -7.14 7.91
N MET A 27 -0.14 -6.76 7.18
CA MET A 27 0.65 -5.57 7.52
C MET A 27 -0.14 -4.27 7.36
N LEU A 28 -0.99 -4.15 6.34
CA LEU A 28 -1.84 -2.98 6.17
C LEU A 28 -2.88 -2.88 7.28
N ILE A 29 -3.56 -3.98 7.61
CA ILE A 29 -4.54 -4.03 8.72
C ILE A 29 -3.85 -3.67 10.03
N ALA A 30 -2.71 -4.27 10.35
CA ALA A 30 -1.97 -3.97 11.58
C ALA A 30 -1.49 -2.50 11.66
N ARG A 31 -1.33 -1.81 10.52
CA ARG A 31 -0.84 -0.43 10.47
C ARG A 31 -1.95 0.63 10.51
N TYR A 32 -3.10 0.35 9.89
CA TYR A 32 -4.16 1.32 9.62
C TYR A 32 -5.49 0.99 10.32
N ALA A 33 -5.67 -0.20 10.87
CA ALA A 33 -6.87 -0.57 11.61
C ALA A 33 -6.70 -0.33 13.11
N ASP A 34 -7.79 0.05 13.76
CA ASP A 34 -7.95 -0.01 15.21
C ASP A 34 -9.02 -1.06 15.54
N ASN A 35 -8.67 -2.05 16.36
CA ASN A 35 -9.55 -3.20 16.68
C ASN A 35 -10.19 -3.85 15.44
N GLU A 36 -9.40 -4.07 14.38
CA GLU A 36 -9.82 -4.65 13.09
C GLU A 36 -10.81 -3.79 12.27
N ILE A 37 -11.04 -2.55 12.69
CA ILE A 37 -11.88 -1.57 12.01
C ILE A 37 -10.99 -0.45 11.46
N ILE A 38 -11.17 -0.12 10.19
CA ILE A 38 -10.45 0.96 9.50
C ILE A 38 -11.46 2.06 9.20
N ASP A 39 -11.23 3.27 9.71
CA ASP A 39 -12.04 4.42 9.33
C ASP A 39 -11.72 4.90 7.90
N PHE A 40 -12.56 5.78 7.36
CA PHE A 40 -12.41 6.26 5.99
C PHE A 40 -11.08 7.00 5.75
N ASP A 41 -10.60 7.77 6.73
CA ASP A 41 -9.38 8.57 6.61
C ASP A 41 -8.13 7.67 6.55
N ASN A 42 -8.07 6.66 7.41
CA ASN A 42 -7.00 5.66 7.43
C ASN A 42 -7.04 4.77 6.18
N PHE A 43 -8.23 4.39 5.70
CA PHE A 43 -8.36 3.66 4.44
C PHE A 43 -7.85 4.49 3.26
N THR A 44 -8.26 5.76 3.18
CA THR A 44 -7.85 6.67 2.10
C THR A 44 -6.35 6.94 2.13
N CYS A 45 -5.78 7.18 3.33
CA CYS A 45 -4.34 7.33 3.53
C CYS A 45 -3.57 6.07 3.10
N CYS A 46 -4.05 4.89 3.51
CA CYS A 46 -3.49 3.61 3.12
C CYS A 46 -3.47 3.44 1.59
N LEU A 47 -4.60 3.71 0.94
CA LEU A 47 -4.78 3.56 -0.50
C LEU A 47 -3.86 4.51 -1.29
N ILE A 48 -3.82 5.79 -0.92
CA ILE A 48 -2.96 6.79 -1.58
C ILE A 48 -1.49 6.41 -1.44
N LYS A 49 -1.06 6.00 -0.24
CA LYS A 49 0.32 5.60 0.00
C LYS A 49 0.70 4.35 -0.80
N LEU A 50 -0.20 3.36 -0.85
CA LEU A 50 0.02 2.16 -1.65
C LEU A 50 0.11 2.50 -3.14
N GLU A 51 -0.79 3.33 -3.66
CA GLU A 51 -0.77 3.77 -5.06
C GLU A 51 0.53 4.51 -5.40
N ALA A 52 0.99 5.41 -4.53
CA ALA A 52 2.26 6.11 -4.70
C ALA A 52 3.45 5.14 -4.74
N MET A 53 3.50 4.17 -3.83
CA MET A 53 4.56 3.15 -3.81
C MET A 53 4.59 2.31 -5.09
N PHE A 54 3.43 1.86 -5.58
CA PHE A 54 3.34 1.12 -6.83
C PHE A 54 3.80 1.95 -8.04
N LYS A 55 3.37 3.21 -8.15
CA LYS A 55 3.79 4.12 -9.23
C LYS A 55 5.29 4.37 -9.19
N THR A 56 5.84 4.69 -8.01
CA THR A 56 7.28 4.92 -7.85
C THR A 56 8.08 3.68 -8.22
N PHE A 57 7.64 2.49 -7.80
CA PHE A 57 8.29 1.24 -8.19
C PHE A 57 8.25 1.02 -9.70
N GLN A 58 7.10 1.22 -10.36
CA GLN A 58 6.98 1.09 -11.83
C GLN A 58 7.85 2.07 -12.61
N ILE A 59 8.04 3.29 -12.10
CA ILE A 59 8.94 4.29 -12.71
C ILE A 59 10.41 3.87 -12.60
N LEU A 60 10.77 3.19 -11.50
CA LEU A 60 12.12 2.73 -11.23
C LEU A 60 12.44 1.42 -11.97
N ASP A 61 11.50 0.47 -12.03
CA ASP A 61 11.64 -0.82 -12.72
C ASP A 61 11.33 -0.70 -14.22
N ARG A 62 12.16 0.07 -14.93
CA ARG A 62 11.97 0.37 -16.37
C ARG A 62 11.97 -0.86 -17.26
N ASP A 63 12.73 -1.89 -16.86
CA ASP A 63 12.90 -3.12 -17.63
C ASP A 63 11.88 -4.20 -17.24
N GLY A 64 11.00 -3.92 -16.27
CA GLY A 64 9.93 -4.84 -15.85
C GLY A 64 10.45 -6.12 -15.21
N THR A 65 11.58 -6.05 -14.51
CA THR A 65 12.25 -7.20 -13.89
C THR A 65 11.56 -7.67 -12.60
N GLY A 66 10.72 -6.82 -12.01
CA GLY A 66 10.13 -7.02 -10.69
C GLY A 66 11.09 -6.70 -9.54
N THR A 67 12.26 -6.11 -9.84
CA THR A 67 13.27 -5.71 -8.86
C THR A 67 13.82 -4.32 -9.18
N VAL A 68 14.20 -3.57 -8.14
CA VAL A 68 14.85 -2.26 -8.28
C VAL A 68 16.06 -2.22 -7.37
N GLU A 69 17.19 -1.74 -7.88
CA GLU A 69 18.38 -1.46 -7.09
C GLU A 69 18.41 0.03 -6.72
N LEU A 70 18.58 0.32 -5.43
CA LEU A 70 18.68 1.68 -4.90
C LEU A 70 19.91 1.78 -4.03
N ASN A 71 20.67 2.87 -4.17
CA ASN A 71 21.66 3.23 -3.18
C ASN A 71 21.00 3.75 -1.89
N PHE A 72 21.79 3.92 -0.83
CA PHE A 72 21.25 4.32 0.48
C PHE A 72 20.48 5.65 0.45
N ILE A 73 20.95 6.64 -0.32
CA ILE A 73 20.31 7.96 -0.39
C ILE A 73 19.01 7.88 -1.20
N GLU A 74 19.00 7.13 -2.30
CA GLU A 74 17.79 6.88 -3.09
C GLU A 74 16.73 6.16 -2.27
N TRP A 75 17.12 5.15 -1.49
CA TRP A 75 16.23 4.43 -0.58
C TRP A 75 15.60 5.37 0.46
N LEU A 76 16.40 6.23 1.10
CA LEU A 76 15.88 7.21 2.05
C LEU A 76 14.90 8.19 1.39
N PHE A 77 15.23 8.68 0.21
CA PHE A 77 14.36 9.61 -0.52
C PHE A 77 13.01 8.97 -0.86
N VAL A 78 13.02 7.75 -1.42
CA VAL A 78 11.81 7.03 -1.82
C VAL A 78 10.92 6.69 -0.62
N THR A 79 11.51 6.35 0.54
CA THR A 79 10.73 5.87 1.70
C THR A 79 10.26 6.96 2.66
N MET A 80 10.98 8.09 2.72
CA MET A 80 10.70 9.17 3.68
C MET A 80 10.09 10.42 3.04
N CYS A 81 10.32 10.65 1.75
CA CYS A 81 9.82 11.83 1.02
C CYS A 81 8.77 11.48 -0.04
N GLY A 82 8.58 10.19 -0.36
CA GLY A 82 7.58 9.69 -1.30
C GLY A 82 6.20 9.44 -0.70
#